data_AF-A0AAX1JVY9-F1
#
_entry.id   AF-A0AAX1JVY9-F1
#
_cell.length_a   1.000
_cell.length_b   1.000
_cell.length_c   1.000
_cell.angle_alpha   90.00
_cell.angle_beta   90.00
_cell.angle_gamma   90.00
#
_symmetry.space_group_name_H-M   'P 1'
#
loop_
_entity.id
_entity.type
_entity.pdbx_description
1 polymer ?
#
loop_
_entity_poly.entity_id
_entity_poly.type
_entity_poly.pdbx_seq_one_letter_code
_entity_poly.pdbx_strand_id
1 'polypeptide(L)'
;MLLLLCLTLSLTACTSAQPKSAPVIIQEPLPESLTAKTETPAPPPRPMRYGSLVLWSDALLDALDTCNADKAGIQELELRRIARGIK
;
A
#
# COMPACT_ATOMS: atom_id res chain seq x y z
N MET A 1 12.64 -6.61 -61.02
CA MET A 1 11.74 -7.36 -60.12
C MET A 1 12.35 -7.61 -58.74
N LEU A 2 13.59 -8.13 -58.64
CA LEU A 2 14.23 -8.44 -57.34
C LEU A 2 14.39 -7.23 -56.40
N LEU A 3 14.79 -6.07 -56.94
CA LEU A 3 14.95 -4.84 -56.16
C LEU A 3 13.63 -4.36 -55.52
N LEU A 4 12.52 -4.52 -56.26
CA LEU A 4 11.20 -4.12 -55.81
C LEU A 4 10.70 -5.03 -54.68
N LEU A 5 11.00 -6.33 -54.78
CA LEU A 5 10.77 -7.31 -53.71
C LEU A 5 11.57 -7.00 -52.44
N CYS A 6 12.85 -6.65 -52.57
CA CYS A 6 13.67 -6.29 -51.41
C CYS A 6 13.16 -5.03 -50.69
N LEU A 7 12.68 -4.02 -51.44
CA LEU A 7 12.09 -2.82 -50.85
C LEU A 7 10.81 -3.15 -50.06
N THR A 8 9.90 -3.95 -50.62
CA THR A 8 8.64 -4.27 -49.96
C THR A 8 8.83 -5.12 -48.70
N LEU A 9 9.81 -6.03 -48.69
CA LEU A 9 10.21 -6.81 -47.51
C LEU A 9 10.79 -5.93 -46.38
N SER A 10 11.51 -4.86 -46.75
CA SER A 10 12.09 -3.94 -45.77
C SER A 10 11.05 -3.04 -45.12
N LEU A 11 9.97 -2.70 -45.85
CA LEU A 11 8.87 -1.86 -45.36
C LEU A 11 7.93 -2.58 -44.38
N THR A 12 7.80 -3.91 -44.46
CA THR A 12 6.94 -4.68 -43.55
C THR A 12 7.61 -5.00 -42.22
N ALA A 13 8.95 -5.01 -42.16
CA ALA A 13 9.71 -5.28 -40.94
C ALA A 13 9.51 -4.20 -39.85
N CYS A 14 9.31 -2.94 -40.24
CA CYS A 14 9.14 -1.82 -39.32
C CYS A 14 7.77 -1.78 -38.62
N THR A 15 6.78 -2.56 -39.07
CA THR A 15 5.40 -2.50 -38.56
C THR A 15 5.14 -3.54 -37.47
N SER A 16 6.04 -4.50 -37.25
CA SER A 16 5.90 -5.57 -36.26
C SER A 16 6.43 -5.20 -34.88
N ALA A 17 6.05 -4.04 -34.34
CA ALA A 17 6.26 -3.80 -32.91
C ALA A 17 5.36 -4.78 -32.14
N GLN A 18 5.95 -5.66 -31.30
CA GLN A 18 5.12 -6.51 -30.45
C GLN A 18 4.20 -5.63 -29.59
N PRO A 19 2.90 -5.95 -29.49
CA PRO A 19 2.01 -5.24 -28.60
C PRO A 19 2.56 -5.38 -27.18
N LYS A 20 3.05 -4.27 -26.63
CA LYS A 20 3.58 -4.22 -25.27
C LYS A 20 2.42 -4.60 -24.35
N SER A 21 2.57 -5.70 -23.62
CA SER A 21 1.57 -6.13 -22.66
C SER A 21 1.26 -4.95 -21.74
N ALA A 22 -0.02 -4.66 -21.54
CA ALA A 22 -0.42 -3.65 -20.57
C ALA A 22 0.23 -4.00 -19.21
N PRO A 23 0.78 -3.02 -18.48
CA PRO A 23 1.33 -3.29 -17.16
C PRO A 23 0.23 -3.90 -16.29
N VAL A 24 0.42 -5.15 -15.86
CA VAL A 24 -0.46 -5.77 -14.88
C VAL A 24 -0.12 -5.14 -13.54
N ILE A 25 -1.01 -4.29 -13.04
CA ILE A 25 -0.91 -3.76 -11.69
C ILE A 25 -1.30 -4.90 -10.73
N ILE A 26 -0.30 -5.60 -10.20
CA ILE A 26 -0.52 -6.49 -9.06
C ILE A 26 -0.54 -5.61 -7.82
N GLN A 27 -1.73 -5.13 -7.44
CA GLN A 27 -1.94 -4.52 -6.13
C GLN A 27 -1.99 -5.65 -5.11
N GLU A 28 -0.94 -5.77 -4.31
CA GLU A 28 -0.99 -6.55 -3.08
C GLU A 28 -2.04 -5.88 -2.18
N PRO A 29 -3.14 -6.56 -1.81
CA PRO A 29 -4.17 -5.95 -1.00
C PRO A 29 -3.59 -5.57 0.36
N LEU A 30 -3.91 -4.36 0.83
CA LEU A 30 -3.48 -3.91 2.14
C LEU A 30 -4.08 -4.85 3.21
N PRO A 31 -3.27 -5.43 4.13
CA PRO A 31 -3.80 -6.26 5.19
C PRO A 31 -4.86 -5.50 5.99
N GLU A 32 -6.05 -6.08 6.11
CA GLU A 32 -7.18 -5.43 6.80
C GLU A 32 -6.81 -5.02 8.23
N SER A 33 -5.95 -5.81 8.88
CA SER A 33 -5.44 -5.54 10.24
C SER A 33 -4.79 -4.17 10.38
N LEU A 34 -4.07 -3.68 9.36
CA LEU A 34 -3.38 -2.39 9.41
C LEU A 34 -4.33 -1.19 9.26
N THR A 35 -5.54 -1.42 8.76
CA THR A 35 -6.58 -0.39 8.60
C THR A 35 -7.76 -0.59 9.54
N ALA A 36 -7.73 -1.67 10.32
CA ALA A 36 -8.74 -1.93 11.32
C ALA A 36 -8.75 -0.78 12.33
N LYS A 37 -9.94 -0.45 12.82
CA LYS A 37 -10.08 0.58 13.84
C LYS A 37 -9.39 0.07 15.12
N THR A 38 -8.38 0.81 15.59
CA THR A 38 -7.77 0.53 16.90
C THR A 38 -8.81 0.67 18.00
N GLU A 39 -8.94 -0.36 18.83
CA GLU A 39 -9.82 -0.33 20.00
C GLU A 39 -9.28 0.67 21.02
N THR A 40 -10.17 1.50 21.57
CA THR A 40 -9.81 2.49 22.58
C THR A 40 -10.61 2.25 23.87
N PRO A 41 -9.99 2.44 25.05
CA PRO A 41 -10.68 2.24 26.32
C PRO A 41 -11.79 3.29 26.50
N ALA A 42 -12.95 2.83 26.98
CA ALA A 42 -14.03 3.74 27.33
C ALA A 42 -13.60 4.69 28.47
N PRO A 43 -14.05 5.96 28.45
CA PRO A 43 -13.74 6.91 29.51
C PRO A 43 -14.32 6.45 30.87
N PRO A 44 -13.61 6.70 31.99
CA PRO A 44 -14.11 6.41 33.32
C PRO A 44 -15.45 7.11 33.63
N PRO A 45 -16.31 6.51 34.48
CA PRO A 45 -17.52 7.15 34.95
C PRO A 45 -17.26 8.50 35.64
N ARG A 46 -18.24 9.42 35.56
CA ARG A 46 -18.17 10.72 36.23
C ARG A 46 -18.76 10.67 37.65
N PRO A 47 -18.17 11.40 38.63
CA PRO A 47 -16.95 12.20 38.51
C PRO A 47 -15.69 11.33 38.45
N MET A 48 -14.77 11.70 37.57
CA MET A 48 -13.52 10.96 37.38
C MET A 48 -12.59 11.15 38.59
N ARG A 49 -12.02 10.05 39.09
CA ARG A 49 -11.03 10.06 40.18
C ARG A 49 -9.61 9.99 39.60
N TYR A 50 -8.63 10.52 40.33
CA TYR A 50 -7.23 10.47 39.90
C TYR A 50 -6.73 9.03 39.65
N GLY A 51 -7.09 8.07 40.50
CA GLY A 51 -6.73 6.67 40.28
C GLY A 51 -7.30 6.08 38.98
N SER A 52 -8.56 6.40 38.65
CA SER A 52 -9.16 5.97 37.39
C SER A 52 -8.57 6.69 36.17
N LEU A 53 -8.08 7.93 36.35
CA LEU A 53 -7.41 8.68 35.28
C LEU A 53 -6.10 8.01 34.90
N VAL A 54 -5.29 7.57 35.87
CA VAL A 54 -4.00 6.91 35.62
C VAL A 54 -4.19 5.63 34.79
N LEU A 55 -5.09 4.75 35.23
CA LEU A 55 -5.37 3.50 34.52
C LEU A 55 -5.92 3.74 33.11
N TRP A 56 -6.79 4.74 32.94
CA TRP A 56 -7.34 5.07 31.64
C TRP A 56 -6.30 5.70 30.70
N SER A 57 -5.41 6.57 31.21
CA SER A 57 -4.33 7.14 30.41
C SER A 57 -3.31 6.11 29.96
N ASP A 58 -3.03 5.11 30.79
CA ASP A 58 -2.15 3.99 30.47
C ASP A 58 -2.73 3.16 29.31
N ALA A 59 -4.00 2.75 29.43
CA ALA A 59 -4.69 2.02 28.36
C ALA A 59 -4.85 2.84 27.06
N LEU A 60 -4.91 4.17 27.15
CA LEU A 60 -4.89 5.04 25.97
C LEU A 60 -3.52 5.08 25.30
N LEU A 61 -2.43 4.99 26.06
CA LEU A 61 -1.08 4.89 25.51
C LEU A 61 -0.88 3.56 24.78
N ASP A 62 -1.38 2.45 25.34
CA ASP A 62 -1.36 1.14 24.64
C ASP A 62 -2.11 1.20 23.29
N ALA A 63 -3.28 1.84 23.27
CA ALA A 63 -4.04 2.03 22.03
C ALA A 63 -3.28 2.93 21.03
N LEU A 64 -2.59 3.97 21.52
CA LEU A 64 -1.78 4.84 20.68
C LEU A 64 -0.57 4.08 20.09
N ASP A 65 0.08 3.24 20.88
CA ASP A 65 1.21 2.42 20.44
C ASP A 65 0.78 1.42 19.36
N THR A 66 -0.38 0.79 19.53
CA THR A 66 -0.98 -0.09 18.51
C THR A 66 -1.22 0.68 17.20
N CYS A 67 -1.86 1.84 17.27
CA CYS A 67 -2.10 2.69 16.10
C CYS A 67 -0.81 3.15 15.41
N ASN A 68 0.23 3.48 16.18
CA ASN A 68 1.54 3.84 15.65
C ASN A 68 2.23 2.66 14.95
N ALA A 69 2.07 1.45 15.48
CA ALA A 69 2.59 0.23 14.86
C ALA A 69 1.88 -0.05 13.51
N ASP A 70 0.55 0.08 13.45
CA ASP A 70 -0.21 -0.08 12.21
C ASP A 70 0.23 0.94 11.14
N LYS A 71 0.40 2.20 11.55
CA LYS A 71 0.91 3.26 10.66
C LYS A 71 2.30 2.94 10.12
N ALA A 72 3.20 2.42 10.97
CA ALA A 72 4.53 2.00 10.54
C ALA A 72 4.45 0.83 9.54
N GLY A 73 3.56 -0.14 9.77
CA GLY A 73 3.30 -1.25 8.85
C GLY A 73 2.82 -0.78 7.48
N ILE A 74 1.88 0.17 7.42
CA ILE A 74 1.42 0.78 6.16
C ILE A 74 2.58 1.46 5.43
N GLN A 75 3.39 2.23 6.16
CA GLN A 75 4.54 2.92 5.58
C GLN A 75 5.55 1.93 4.99
N GLU A 76 5.82 0.82 5.68
CA GLU A 76 6.71 -0.23 5.18
C GLU A 76 6.18 -0.86 3.89
N LEU A 77 4.88 -1.14 3.80
CA LEU A 77 4.26 -1.68 2.59
C LEU A 77 4.39 -0.72 1.40
N GLU A 78 4.20 0.58 1.61
CA GLU A 78 4.39 1.58 0.55
C GLU A 78 5.86 1.67 0.12
N LEU A 79 6.81 1.62 1.06
CA LEU A 79 8.24 1.57 0.72
C LEU A 79 8.58 0.33 -0.12
N ARG A 80 8.03 -0.84 0.23
CA ARG A 80 8.18 -2.06 -0.56
C ARG A 80 7.56 -1.93 -1.95
N ARG A 81 6.38 -1.30 -2.07
CA ARG A 81 5.73 -1.01 -3.36
C ARG A 81 6.62 -0.13 -4.25
N ILE A 82 7.18 0.94 -3.70
CA ILE A 82 8.11 1.84 -4.41
C ILE A 82 9.39 1.11 -4.81
N ALA A 83 9.97 0.29 -3.93
CA ALA A 83 11.18 -0.49 -4.22
C ALA A 83 10.99 -1.49 -5.37
N ARG A 84 9.77 -2.00 -5.56
CA ARG A 84 9.39 -2.86 -6.70
C ARG A 84 9.13 -2.08 -8.00
N GLY A 85 9.26 -0.75 -7.99
CA GLY A 85 9.02 0.11 -9.16
C GLY A 85 7.54 0.32 -9.49
N ILE A 86 6.63 -0.04 -8.58
CA ILE A 86 5.19 0.20 -8.72
C ILE A 86 4.92 1.62 -8.22
N LYS A 87 4.70 2.56 -9.14
CA LYS A 87 4.30 3.94 -8.83
C LYS A 87 2.78 4.07 -8.74
#